data_AF-A0AAV3QYG3-F1
#
_entry.id   AF-A0AAV3QYG3-F1
#
_cell.length_a   1.000
_cell.length_b   1.000
_cell.length_c   1.000
_cell.angle_alpha   90.00
_cell.angle_beta   90.00
_cell.angle_gamma   90.00
#
_symmetry.space_group_name_H-M   'P 1'
#
loop_
_entity.id
_entity.type
_entity.pdbx_description
1 polymer ?
#
loop_
_entity_poly.entity_id
_entity_poly.type
_entity_poly.pdbx_seq_one_letter_code
_entity_poly.pdbx_strand_id
1 'polypeptide(L)'
;MPRRKKVKLELLQCMSERKVSFRKRNTGLVKKLSELSTLCDVDVCDIILNPFHSSFDVWPSLPGVQSVLTKFRHIPEGEQTKHMYNLETFTQERIQKTREQVRKLRMENRRIEIEQIINQCMSGGSFDIKNNYNLLNDMDLVLKQDIQELFIRIKALKG
;
A
#
# COMPACT_ATOMS: atom_id res chain seq x y z
N MET A 1 9.06 -17.62 18.69
CA MET A 1 7.66 -17.10 18.76
C MET A 1 6.99 -17.29 17.39
N PRO A 2 5.77 -17.83 17.30
CA PRO A 2 5.08 -17.96 16.01
C PRO A 2 4.93 -16.58 15.36
N ARG A 3 5.32 -16.44 14.09
CA ARG A 3 5.15 -15.19 13.34
C ARG A 3 3.67 -14.87 13.23
N ARG A 4 3.26 -13.67 13.67
CA ARG A 4 1.91 -13.16 13.44
C ARG A 4 1.61 -13.20 11.95
N LYS A 5 0.54 -13.89 11.57
CA LYS A 5 0.04 -13.90 10.19
C LYS A 5 -0.32 -12.47 9.79
N LYS A 6 0.09 -12.06 8.59
CA LYS A 6 -0.27 -10.75 8.04
C LYS A 6 -1.80 -10.68 7.90
N VAL A 7 -2.41 -9.65 8.48
CA VAL A 7 -3.86 -9.44 8.45
C VAL A 7 -4.25 -8.78 7.12
N LYS A 8 -5.32 -9.26 6.50
CA LYS A 8 -5.93 -8.60 5.34
C LYS A 8 -6.68 -7.35 5.80
N LEU A 9 -6.50 -6.24 5.10
CA LEU A 9 -7.22 -4.99 5.36
C LEU A 9 -8.59 -5.03 4.67
N GLU A 10 -9.50 -5.79 5.28
CA GLU A 10 -10.88 -5.99 4.86
C GLU A 10 -11.80 -6.05 6.10
N LEU A 11 -13.11 -5.92 5.90
CA LEU A 11 -14.07 -5.99 7.00
C LEU A 11 -14.08 -7.41 7.61
N LEU A 12 -13.81 -7.50 8.90
CA LEU A 12 -13.88 -8.76 9.65
C LEU A 12 -15.34 -9.22 9.76
N GLN A 13 -15.68 -10.33 9.12
CA GLN A 13 -17.06 -10.83 9.09
C GLN A 13 -17.53 -11.27 10.49
N CYS A 14 -16.68 -11.95 11.26
CA CYS A 14 -17.00 -12.35 12.63
C CYS A 14 -17.13 -11.12 13.55
N MET A 15 -18.33 -10.91 14.10
CA MET A 15 -18.63 -9.76 14.98
C MET A 15 -17.78 -9.73 16.25
N SER A 16 -17.58 -10.88 16.89
CA SER A 16 -16.78 -10.99 18.12
C SER A 16 -15.31 -10.64 17.88
N GLU A 17 -14.71 -11.17 16.81
CA GLU A 17 -13.34 -10.83 16.41
C GLU A 17 -13.21 -9.36 16.00
N ARG A 18 -14.21 -8.83 15.29
CA ARG A 18 -14.27 -7.42 14.88
C ARG A 18 -14.28 -6.51 16.11
N LYS A 19 -15.09 -6.83 17.13
CA LYS A 19 -15.18 -6.07 18.38
C LYS A 19 -13.86 -6.10 19.15
N VAL A 20 -13.23 -7.27 19.27
CA VAL A 20 -11.91 -7.40 19.92
C VAL A 20 -10.83 -6.64 19.16
N SER A 21 -10.81 -6.76 17.82
CA SER A 21 -9.86 -6.04 16.97
C SER A 21 -10.07 -4.53 17.02
N PHE A 22 -11.32 -4.05 17.00
CA PHE A 22 -11.65 -2.63 17.14
C PHE A 22 -11.08 -2.07 18.45
N ARG A 23 -11.38 -2.71 19.59
CA ARG A 23 -10.87 -2.26 20.90
C ARG A 23 -9.35 -2.19 20.92
N LYS A 24 -8.67 -3.27 20.48
CA LYS A 24 -7.20 -3.31 20.46
C LYS A 24 -6.58 -2.25 19.54
N ARG A 25 -7.15 -2.05 18.35
CA ARG A 25 -6.64 -1.06 17.39
C ARG A 25 -6.94 0.37 17.83
N ASN A 26 -8.12 0.63 18.38
CA ASN A 26 -8.50 1.95 18.89
C ASN A 26 -7.55 2.38 20.03
N THR A 27 -7.34 1.50 21.03
CA THR A 27 -6.36 1.76 22.10
C THR A 27 -4.94 1.98 21.54
N GLY A 28 -4.52 1.20 20.56
CA GLY A 28 -3.22 1.37 19.91
C GLY A 28 -3.09 2.68 19.14
N LEU A 29 -4.16 3.12 18.46
CA LEU A 29 -4.22 4.38 17.74
C LEU A 29 -4.11 5.56 18.71
N VAL A 30 -4.94 5.60 19.75
CA VAL A 30 -4.87 6.63 20.80
C VAL A 30 -3.48 6.73 21.41
N LYS A 31 -2.83 5.59 21.69
CA LYS A 31 -1.44 5.59 22.17
C LYS A 31 -0.48 6.24 21.18
N LYS A 32 -0.60 5.92 19.88
CA LYS A 32 0.24 6.51 18.83
C LYS A 32 -0.01 8.00 18.65
N LEU A 33 -1.25 8.46 18.78
CA LEU A 33 -1.61 9.88 18.73
C LEU A 33 -1.03 10.63 19.93
N SER A 34 -1.10 10.05 21.12
CA SER A 34 -0.45 10.60 22.32
C SER A 34 1.07 10.70 22.15
N GLU A 35 1.72 9.64 21.65
CA GLU A 35 3.16 9.66 21.35
C GLU A 35 3.50 10.74 20.32
N LEU A 36 2.74 10.85 19.23
CA LEU A 36 2.93 11.86 18.19
C LEU A 36 2.80 13.28 18.74
N SER A 37 1.73 13.55 19.49
CA SER A 37 1.49 14.85 20.09
C SER A 37 2.61 15.24 21.06
N THR A 38 3.07 14.31 21.91
CA THR A 38 4.16 14.58 22.85
C THR A 38 5.54 14.72 22.18
N LEU A 39 5.88 13.88 21.21
CA LEU A 39 7.21 13.86 20.60
C LEU A 39 7.42 14.99 19.60
N CYS A 40 6.35 15.41 18.93
CA CYS A 40 6.43 16.42 17.87
C CYS A 40 5.84 17.76 18.27
N ASP A 41 5.28 17.88 19.49
CA ASP A 41 4.62 19.09 19.99
C ASP A 41 3.54 19.61 19.02
N VAL A 42 2.66 18.69 18.61
CA VAL A 42 1.58 18.97 17.64
C VAL A 42 0.20 18.75 18.27
N ASP A 43 -0.73 19.63 17.89
CA ASP A 43 -2.15 19.49 18.19
C ASP A 43 -2.74 18.34 17.36
N VAL A 44 -3.26 17.31 18.03
CA VAL A 44 -3.85 16.13 17.39
C VAL A 44 -5.16 15.78 18.09
N CYS A 45 -6.18 15.41 17.33
CA CYS A 45 -7.42 14.86 17.85
C CYS A 45 -7.90 13.68 17.01
N ASP A 46 -8.72 12.83 17.61
CA ASP A 46 -9.36 11.69 16.94
C ASP A 46 -10.84 11.61 17.29
N ILE A 47 -11.65 11.22 16.29
CA ILE A 47 -13.10 11.09 16.38
C ILE A 47 -13.48 9.80 15.66
N ILE A 48 -13.87 8.78 16.43
CA ILE A 48 -14.24 7.47 15.89
C ILE A 48 -15.69 7.17 16.25
N LEU A 49 -16.51 6.90 15.24
CA LEU A 49 -17.83 6.30 15.48
C LEU A 49 -17.64 4.85 15.95
N ASN A 50 -18.10 4.57 17.17
CA ASN A 50 -18.07 3.24 17.75
C ASN A 50 -19.30 2.43 17.28
N PRO A 51 -19.12 1.43 16.41
CA PRO A 51 -20.25 0.70 15.83
C PRO A 51 -20.92 -0.27 16.82
N PHE A 52 -20.42 -0.40 18.04
CA PHE A 52 -20.93 -1.36 19.04
C PHE A 52 -21.73 -0.70 20.17
N HIS A 53 -21.63 0.62 20.31
CA HIS A 53 -22.27 1.39 21.38
C HIS A 53 -22.99 2.64 20.85
N SER A 54 -23.03 2.84 19.52
CA SER A 54 -23.65 4.00 18.85
C SER A 54 -23.20 5.34 19.43
N SER A 55 -21.94 5.42 19.84
CA SER A 55 -21.31 6.58 20.47
C SER A 55 -20.05 6.97 19.70
N PHE A 56 -19.54 8.19 19.94
CA PHE A 56 -18.22 8.58 19.46
C PHE A 56 -17.17 8.32 20.54
N ASP A 57 -16.13 7.58 20.19
CA ASP A 57 -14.90 7.54 20.96
C ASP A 57 -14.07 8.75 20.51
N VAL A 58 -13.79 9.69 21.44
CA VAL A 58 -13.05 10.92 21.14
C VAL A 58 -11.79 11.01 22.00
N TRP A 59 -10.72 11.56 21.42
CA TRP A 59 -9.45 11.80 22.12
C TRP A 59 -8.86 13.15 21.70
N PRO A 60 -8.25 13.94 22.61
CA PRO A 60 -7.95 13.62 24.02
C PRO A 60 -9.14 13.78 24.98
N SER A 61 -10.07 14.67 24.65
CA SER A 61 -11.32 14.89 25.37
C SER A 61 -12.25 15.68 24.45
N LEU A 62 -13.56 15.74 24.76
CA LEU A 62 -14.48 16.53 23.94
C LEU A 62 -14.06 18.02 23.83
N PRO A 63 -13.68 18.72 24.91
CA PRO A 63 -13.16 20.09 24.81
C PRO A 63 -11.83 20.17 24.04
N GLY A 64 -10.95 19.18 24.20
CA GLY A 64 -9.68 19.13 23.46
C GLY A 64 -9.89 19.00 21.95
N VAL A 65 -10.77 18.08 21.53
CA VAL A 65 -11.16 17.92 20.13
C VAL A 65 -11.78 19.20 19.58
N GLN A 66 -12.68 19.84 20.32
CA GLN A 66 -13.28 21.11 19.91
C GLN A 66 -12.24 22.21 19.73
N SER A 67 -11.22 22.28 20.59
CA SER A 67 -10.12 23.23 20.45
C SER A 67 -9.34 23.00 19.15
N VAL A 68 -8.94 21.75 18.88
CA VAL A 68 -8.21 21.39 17.66
C VAL A 68 -9.05 21.67 16.40
N LEU A 69 -10.32 21.27 16.39
CA LEU A 69 -11.23 21.53 15.27
C LEU A 69 -11.45 23.03 15.02
N THR A 70 -11.53 23.82 16.10
CA THR A 70 -11.66 25.27 16.00
C THR A 70 -10.41 25.85 15.34
N LYS A 71 -9.20 25.49 15.80
CA LYS A 71 -7.95 25.92 15.16
C LYS A 71 -7.88 25.52 13.69
N PHE A 72 -8.24 24.27 13.37
CA PHE A 72 -8.25 23.75 12.00
C PHE A 72 -9.18 24.56 11.07
N ARG A 73 -10.37 24.94 11.54
CA ARG A 73 -11.33 25.74 10.75
C ARG A 73 -10.86 27.17 10.45
N HIS A 74 -9.92 27.70 11.23
CA HIS A 74 -9.34 29.03 10.98
C HIS A 74 -8.18 29.00 9.96
N ILE A 75 -7.72 27.81 9.55
CA ILE A 75 -6.70 27.65 8.51
C ILE A 75 -7.35 27.87 7.13
N PRO A 76 -6.68 28.49 6.14
CA PRO A 76 -7.21 28.59 4.78
C PRO A 76 -7.51 27.22 4.16
N GLU A 77 -8.58 27.10 3.36
CA GLU A 77 -9.06 25.82 2.80
C GLU A 77 -8.00 25.05 1.98
N GLY A 78 -7.17 25.77 1.21
CA GLY A 78 -6.08 25.16 0.45
C GLY A 78 -5.00 24.53 1.33
N GLU A 79 -4.78 25.07 2.53
CA GLU A 79 -3.84 24.51 3.50
C GLU A 79 -4.47 23.36 4.30
N GLN A 80 -5.77 23.46 4.63
CA GLN A 80 -6.51 22.39 5.30
C GLN A 80 -6.45 21.07 4.52
N THR A 81 -6.54 21.14 3.19
CA THR A 81 -6.63 19.95 2.31
C THR A 81 -5.28 19.50 1.75
N LYS A 82 -4.22 20.32 1.87
CA LYS A 82 -2.89 20.07 1.32
C LYS A 82 -2.31 18.70 1.64
N HIS A 83 -2.55 18.22 2.86
CA HIS A 83 -2.05 16.93 3.37
C HIS A 83 -3.19 15.98 3.78
N MET A 84 -4.40 16.20 3.26
CA MET A 84 -5.54 15.35 3.57
C MET A 84 -5.33 13.95 2.99
N TYR A 85 -5.42 12.94 3.84
CA TYR A 85 -5.40 11.54 3.44
C TYR A 85 -6.75 10.90 3.78
N ASN A 86 -7.48 10.47 2.74
CA ASN A 86 -8.83 9.95 2.88
C ASN A 86 -8.96 8.52 2.32
N LEU A 87 -10.16 7.95 2.45
CA LEU A 87 -10.43 6.58 2.01
C LEU A 87 -10.28 6.40 0.50
N GLU A 88 -10.61 7.43 -0.29
CA GLU A 88 -10.47 7.38 -1.74
C GLU A 88 -8.99 7.30 -2.13
N THR A 89 -8.15 8.22 -1.62
CA THR A 89 -6.70 8.21 -1.86
C THR A 89 -6.08 6.88 -1.42
N PHE A 90 -6.41 6.40 -0.21
CA PHE A 90 -5.96 5.10 0.28
C PHE A 90 -6.35 3.94 -0.65
N THR A 91 -7.58 3.96 -1.17
CA THR A 91 -8.08 2.90 -2.05
C THR A 91 -7.38 2.94 -3.41
N GLN A 92 -7.18 4.13 -3.98
CA GLN A 92 -6.44 4.33 -5.23
C GLN A 92 -4.99 3.82 -5.11
N GLU A 93 -4.28 4.18 -4.04
CA GLU A 93 -2.92 3.69 -3.77
C GLU A 93 -2.86 2.16 -3.67
N ARG A 94 -3.85 1.53 -3.02
CA ARG A 94 -3.93 0.07 -2.94
C ARG A 94 -4.18 -0.58 -4.29
N ILE A 95 -5.05 0.00 -5.12
CA ILE A 95 -5.28 -0.46 -6.50
C ILE A 95 -3.97 -0.37 -7.28
N GLN A 96 -3.28 0.77 -7.22
CA GLN A 96 -2.02 0.97 -7.92
C GLN A 96 -0.96 -0.04 -7.47
N LYS A 97 -0.80 -0.26 -6.17
CA LYS A 97 0.13 -1.25 -5.63
C LYS A 97 -0.18 -2.67 -6.10
N THR A 98 -1.47 -3.02 -6.18
CA THR A 98 -1.91 -4.33 -6.65
C THR A 98 -1.66 -4.48 -8.16
N ARG A 99 -1.93 -3.43 -8.95
CA ARG A 99 -1.61 -3.38 -10.38
C ARG A 99 -0.12 -3.55 -10.64
N GLU A 100 0.72 -2.91 -9.84
CA GLU A 100 2.17 -3.04 -9.91
C GLU A 100 2.64 -4.46 -9.58
N GLN A 101 2.04 -5.13 -8.59
CA GLN A 101 2.31 -6.54 -8.28
C GLN A 101 1.91 -7.46 -9.44
N VAL A 102 0.73 -7.24 -10.03
CA VAL A 102 0.27 -8.00 -11.21
C VAL A 102 1.21 -7.77 -12.40
N ARG A 103 1.65 -6.53 -12.62
CA ARG A 103 2.63 -6.19 -13.66
C ARG A 103 3.92 -6.99 -13.46
N LYS A 104 4.50 -6.98 -12.27
CA LYS A 104 5.72 -7.74 -11.94
C LYS A 104 5.56 -9.24 -12.17
N LEU A 105 4.46 -9.84 -11.72
CA LEU A 105 4.19 -11.26 -11.93
C LEU A 105 4.02 -11.62 -13.42
N ARG A 106 3.33 -10.78 -14.20
CA ARG A 106 3.21 -10.99 -15.65
C ARG A 106 4.55 -10.95 -16.36
N MET A 107 5.44 -10.06 -15.93
CA MET A 107 6.77 -9.94 -16.51
C MET A 107 7.66 -11.12 -16.14
N GLU A 108 7.58 -11.59 -14.90
CA GLU A 108 8.28 -12.81 -14.49
C GLU A 108 7.80 -14.03 -15.30
N ASN A 109 6.48 -14.20 -15.45
CA ASN A 109 5.93 -15.28 -16.27
C ASN A 109 6.43 -15.21 -17.72
N ARG A 110 6.43 -14.02 -18.34
CA ARG A 110 6.94 -13.83 -19.70
C ARG A 110 8.43 -14.14 -19.81
N ARG A 111 9.23 -13.76 -18.80
CA ARG A 111 10.65 -14.10 -18.76
C ARG A 111 10.85 -15.61 -18.77
N ILE A 112 10.10 -16.33 -17.94
CA ILE A 112 10.14 -17.80 -17.88
C ILE A 112 9.73 -18.41 -19.24
N GLU A 113 8.68 -17.89 -19.88
CA GLU A 113 8.25 -18.34 -21.21
C GLU A 113 9.35 -18.13 -22.27
N ILE A 114 10.00 -16.97 -22.29
CA ILE A 114 11.10 -16.67 -23.22
C ILE A 114 12.31 -17.60 -22.94
N GLU A 115 12.67 -17.82 -21.68
CA GLU A 115 13.77 -18.71 -21.31
C GLU A 115 13.51 -20.15 -21.78
N GLN A 116 12.28 -20.64 -21.62
CA GLN A 116 11.88 -21.95 -22.13
C GLN A 116 12.01 -22.05 -23.65
N ILE A 117 11.59 -21.01 -24.37
CA ILE A 117 11.71 -20.94 -25.84
C ILE A 117 13.20 -20.98 -26.26
N ILE A 118 14.05 -20.17 -25.64
CA ILE A 118 15.48 -20.13 -25.96
C ILE A 118 16.11 -21.51 -25.73
N ASN A 119 15.82 -22.17 -24.60
CA ASN A 119 16.35 -23.48 -24.29
C ASN A 119 15.91 -24.56 -25.31
N GLN A 120 14.66 -24.50 -25.79
CA GLN A 120 14.17 -25.39 -26.85
C GLN A 120 14.91 -25.18 -28.17
N CYS A 121 15.11 -23.92 -28.58
CA CYS A 121 15.87 -23.56 -29.78
C CYS A 121 17.32 -24.07 -29.71
N MET A 122 17.99 -23.89 -28.56
CA MET A 122 19.36 -24.36 -28.36
C MET A 122 19.49 -25.90 -28.40
N SER A 123 18.40 -26.61 -28.11
CA SER A 123 18.35 -28.08 -28.13
C SER A 123 17.99 -28.65 -29.52
N GLY A 124 17.89 -27.82 -30.56
CA GLY A 124 17.56 -28.23 -31.93
C GLY A 124 16.07 -28.50 -32.18
N GLY A 125 15.18 -28.09 -31.27
CA GLY A 125 13.73 -28.16 -31.47
C GLY A 125 13.23 -27.14 -32.49
N SER A 126 12.14 -27.45 -33.21
CA SER A 126 11.46 -26.47 -34.07
C SER A 126 10.56 -25.56 -33.23
N PHE A 127 10.54 -24.26 -33.55
CA PHE A 127 9.77 -23.25 -32.84
C PHE A 127 8.66 -22.67 -33.72
N ASP A 128 7.41 -22.73 -33.26
CA ASP A 128 6.27 -22.17 -33.97
C ASP A 128 6.06 -20.69 -33.58
N ILE A 129 6.71 -19.81 -34.35
CA ILE A 129 6.62 -18.34 -34.22
C ILE A 129 5.16 -17.85 -34.35
N LYS A 130 4.28 -18.61 -35.02
CA LYS A 130 2.93 -18.14 -35.36
C LYS A 130 1.98 -18.08 -34.17
N ASN A 131 2.19 -18.84 -33.10
CA ASN A 131 1.31 -18.80 -31.93
C ASN A 131 1.66 -17.68 -30.92
N ASN A 132 2.74 -16.93 -31.17
CA ASN A 132 3.27 -15.96 -30.22
C ASN A 132 3.45 -14.57 -30.85
N TYR A 133 2.36 -14.02 -31.41
CA TYR A 133 2.34 -12.77 -32.18
C TYR A 133 2.89 -11.54 -31.45
N ASN A 134 3.05 -11.60 -30.11
CA ASN A 134 3.61 -10.51 -29.31
C ASN A 134 5.03 -10.80 -28.78
N LEU A 135 5.66 -11.92 -29.15
CA LEU A 135 6.96 -12.36 -28.61
C LEU A 135 8.06 -11.30 -28.78
N LEU A 136 8.13 -10.64 -29.93
CA LEU A 136 9.09 -9.56 -30.17
C LEU A 136 8.88 -8.36 -29.25
N ASN A 137 7.62 -7.95 -29.04
CA ASN A 137 7.29 -6.86 -28.12
C ASN A 137 7.55 -7.25 -26.66
N ASP A 138 7.34 -8.52 -26.31
CA ASP A 138 7.60 -9.05 -24.98
C ASP A 138 9.11 -9.18 -24.70
N MET A 139 9.90 -9.63 -25.68
CA MET A 139 11.37 -9.62 -25.59
C MET A 139 11.92 -8.21 -25.46
N ASP A 140 11.46 -7.27 -26.30
CA ASP A 140 11.87 -5.86 -26.23
C ASP A 140 11.56 -5.25 -24.85
N LEU A 141 10.39 -5.55 -24.27
CA LEU A 141 10.01 -5.09 -22.94
C LEU A 141 10.89 -5.67 -21.83
N VAL A 142 11.20 -6.98 -21.88
CA VAL A 142 12.06 -7.66 -20.91
C VAL A 142 13.50 -7.12 -21.00
N LEU A 143 14.05 -7.02 -22.21
CA LEU A 143 15.40 -6.49 -22.45
C LEU A 143 15.54 -5.04 -21.96
N LYS A 144 14.54 -4.19 -22.22
CA LYS A 144 14.53 -2.81 -21.70
C LYS A 144 14.61 -2.75 -20.18
N GLN A 145 13.96 -3.68 -19.48
CA GLN A 145 14.03 -3.73 -18.01
C GLN A 145 15.36 -4.26 -17.49
N ASP A 146 15.89 -5.32 -18.10
CA ASP A 146 17.19 -5.86 -17.70
C ASP A 146 18.29 -4.81 -17.88
N ILE A 147 18.25 -4.05 -18.99
CA ILE A 147 19.14 -2.92 -19.23
C ILE A 147 18.98 -1.85 -18.13
N GLN A 148 17.75 -1.47 -17.77
CA GLN A 148 17.51 -0.51 -16.69
C GLN A 148 18.05 -1.00 -15.34
N GLU A 149 17.85 -2.27 -15.01
CA GLU A 149 18.36 -2.85 -13.76
C GLU A 149 19.89 -2.88 -13.74
N LEU A 150 20.53 -3.26 -14.85
CA LEU A 150 21.99 -3.20 -15.01
C LEU A 150 22.51 -1.77 -14.84
N PHE A 151 21.85 -0.77 -15.41
CA PHE A 151 22.21 0.64 -15.20
C PHE A 151 22.15 1.05 -13.73
N ILE A 152 21.09 0.66 -13.02
CA ILE A 152 20.94 0.94 -11.58
C ILE A 152 22.08 0.27 -10.79
N ARG A 153 22.37 -1.01 -11.06
CA ARG A 153 23.44 -1.75 -10.38
C ARG A 153 24.82 -1.16 -10.67
N ILE A 154 25.12 -0.81 -11.92
CA ILE A 154 26.39 -0.15 -12.30
C ILE A 154 26.54 1.19 -11.59
N LYS A 155 25.46 1.97 -11.47
CA LYS A 155 25.49 3.25 -10.74
C LYS A 155 25.75 3.05 -9.24
N ALA A 156 25.17 2.02 -8.64
CA ALA A 156 25.38 1.66 -7.24
C ALA A 156 26.79 1.12 -6.93
N LEU A 157 27.51 0.60 -7.93
CA LEU A 157 28.91 0.16 -7.81
C LEU A 157 29.92 1.31 -8.02
N LYS A 158 29.46 2.44 -8.56
CA LYS A 158 30.29 3.62 -8.89
C LYS A 158 30.14 4.78 -7.90
N GLY A 159 29.34 4.61 -6.85
CA GLY A 159 29.21 5.53 -5.70
C GLY A 159 29.50 4.79 -4.42
#